data_AF-A0A2V9KVV7-F1
#
_entry.id   AF-A0A2V9KVV7-F1
#
_cell.length_a   1.000
_cell.length_b   1.000
_cell.length_c   1.000
_cell.angle_alpha   90.00
_cell.angle_beta   90.00
_cell.angle_gamma   90.00
#
_symmetry.space_group_name_H-M   'P 1'
#
loop_
_entity.id
_entity.type
_entity.pdbx_description
1 polymer ?
#
loop_
_entity_poly.entity_id
_entity_poly.type
_entity_poly.pdbx_seq_one_letter_code
_entity_poly.pdbx_strand_id
1 'polypeptide(L)'
;MVPNPQPSLSTADAEPRATATLPRAIGYLGSTAIVVGTIIGSGIFLVPHNVALEVGSVRSLFLVWIVGGVLSLAGALSLAELGAAMPEAG
;
A
#
# COMPACT_ATOMS: atom_id res chain seq x y z
N MET A 1 49.46 -39.36 18.98
CA MET A 1 48.32 -38.46 19.25
C MET A 1 48.47 -37.28 18.30
N VAL A 2 47.98 -37.45 17.07
CA VAL A 2 48.09 -36.44 16.01
C VAL A 2 47.08 -35.33 16.31
N PRO A 3 47.47 -34.05 16.38
CA PRO A 3 46.53 -32.95 16.55
C PRO A 3 45.54 -32.92 15.38
N ASN A 4 44.25 -32.95 15.69
CA ASN A 4 43.19 -32.74 14.72
C ASN A 4 43.34 -31.33 14.10
N PRO A 5 43.42 -31.18 12.77
CA PRO A 5 43.40 -29.86 12.15
C PRO A 5 42.04 -29.22 12.44
N GLN A 6 42.05 -28.07 13.10
CA GLN A 6 40.86 -27.25 13.25
C GLN A 6 40.36 -26.87 11.84
N PRO A 7 39.06 -27.00 11.54
CA PRO A 7 38.52 -26.44 10.30
C PRO A 7 38.83 -24.94 10.30
N SER A 8 39.66 -24.49 9.38
CA SER A 8 39.91 -23.07 9.17
C SER A 8 38.57 -22.45 8.76
N LEU A 9 37.92 -21.75 9.68
CA LEU A 9 36.78 -20.90 9.38
C LEU A 9 37.23 -19.94 8.27
N SER A 10 36.84 -20.24 7.03
CA SER A 10 36.93 -19.30 5.92
C SER A 10 36.08 -18.10 6.31
N THR A 11 36.72 -17.10 6.89
CA THR A 11 36.16 -15.76 7.12
C THR A 11 36.08 -14.98 5.81
N ALA A 12 36.37 -15.62 4.67
CA ALA A 12 36.45 -15.05 3.34
C ALA A 12 35.17 -15.19 2.50
N ASP A 13 34.05 -15.66 3.08
CA ASP A 13 32.75 -15.72 2.40
C ASP A 13 31.68 -14.83 3.05
N ALA A 14 32.10 -13.83 3.82
CA ALA A 14 31.25 -12.69 4.15
C ALA A 14 31.39 -11.63 3.04
N GLU A 15 30.97 -11.98 1.82
CA GLU A 15 30.72 -10.97 0.78
C GLU A 15 29.84 -9.88 1.40
N PRO A 16 30.24 -8.59 1.36
CA PRO A 16 29.41 -7.51 1.85
C PRO A 16 28.09 -7.61 1.10
N ARG A 17 27.01 -7.94 1.81
CA ARG A 17 25.66 -7.99 1.25
C ARG A 17 25.33 -6.56 0.83
N ALA A 18 25.70 -6.20 -0.41
CA ALA A 18 25.45 -4.88 -0.96
C ALA A 18 23.97 -4.62 -0.76
N THR A 19 23.66 -3.65 0.09
CA THR A 19 22.29 -3.22 0.35
C THR A 19 21.76 -2.68 -0.97
N ALA A 20 21.04 -3.52 -1.71
CA ALA A 20 20.45 -3.14 -2.98
C ALA A 20 19.43 -2.03 -2.70
N THR A 21 19.84 -0.78 -2.88
CA THR A 21 18.96 0.38 -2.80
C THR A 21 18.06 0.41 -4.02
N LEU A 22 16.75 0.36 -3.80
CA LEU A 22 15.78 0.46 -4.88
C LEU A 22 15.81 1.86 -5.51
N PRO A 23 15.74 1.96 -6.85
CA PRO A 23 15.64 3.24 -7.51
C PRO A 23 14.31 3.92 -7.15
N ARG A 24 14.36 5.20 -6.76
CA ARG A 24 13.17 6.05 -6.57
C ARG A 24 12.54 6.40 -7.91
N ALA A 25 11.82 5.44 -8.50
CA ALA A 25 11.18 5.58 -9.81
C ALA A 25 9.71 6.01 -9.76
N ILE A 26 9.07 5.93 -8.58
CA ILE A 26 7.65 6.25 -8.43
C ILE A 26 7.50 7.76 -8.16
N GLY A 27 7.03 8.50 -9.16
CA GLY A 27 6.58 9.89 -9.04
C GLY A 27 5.07 10.00 -8.78
N TYR A 28 4.57 11.24 -8.73
CA TYR A 28 3.16 11.55 -8.43
C TYR A 28 2.15 10.70 -9.22
N LEU A 29 2.27 10.65 -10.55
CA LEU A 29 1.35 9.88 -11.39
C LEU A 29 1.42 8.38 -11.12
N GLY A 30 2.63 7.86 -10.88
CA GLY A 30 2.82 6.44 -10.56
C GLY A 30 2.19 6.09 -9.22
N SER A 31 2.42 6.90 -8.18
CA SER A 31 1.81 6.70 -6.87
C SER A 31 0.28 6.83 -6.92
N THR A 32 -0.26 7.81 -7.64
CA THR A 32 -1.72 7.97 -7.79
C THR A 32 -2.33 6.78 -8.53
N ALA A 33 -1.70 6.31 -9.62
CA ALA A 33 -2.19 5.17 -10.38
C ALA A 33 -2.20 3.88 -9.53
N ILE A 34 -1.18 3.66 -8.71
CA ILE A 34 -1.14 2.54 -7.76
C ILE A 34 -2.32 2.63 -6.78
N VAL A 35 -2.52 3.78 -6.13
CA VAL A 35 -3.63 3.99 -5.18
C VAL A 35 -4.99 3.79 -5.83
N VAL A 36 -5.21 4.33 -7.04
CA VAL A 36 -6.47 4.13 -7.77
C VAL A 36 -6.68 2.65 -8.10
N GLY A 37 -5.62 1.96 -8.55
CA GLY A 37 -5.67 0.54 -8.88
C GLY A 37 -5.91 -0.37 -7.68
N THR A 38 -5.45 0.01 -6.48
CA THR A 38 -5.73 -0.77 -5.25
C THR A 38 -7.12 -0.53 -4.70
N ILE A 39 -7.72 0.65 -4.92
CA ILE A 39 -9.07 0.99 -4.43
C ILE A 39 -10.16 0.44 -5.35
N ILE A 40 -9.98 0.53 -6.68
CA ILE A 40 -10.99 0.07 -7.64
C ILE A 40 -10.91 -1.45 -7.79
N GLY A 41 -11.85 -2.16 -7.16
CA GLY A 41 -12.02 -3.61 -7.26
C GLY A 41 -13.40 -4.04 -7.75
N SER A 42 -13.70 -5.34 -7.61
CA SER A 42 -15.01 -5.92 -8.00
C SER A 42 -16.21 -5.34 -7.22
N GLY A 43 -15.96 -4.71 -6.07
CA GLY A 43 -16.99 -4.09 -5.23
C GLY A 43 -17.83 -3.05 -5.96
N ILE A 44 -17.29 -2.32 -6.94
CA ILE A 44 -18.06 -1.33 -7.71
C ILE A 44 -19.19 -1.94 -8.55
N PHE A 45 -19.14 -3.23 -8.85
CA PHE A 45 -20.20 -3.91 -9.60
C PHE A 45 -21.30 -4.47 -8.70
N LEU A 46 -20.99 -4.82 -7.46
CA LEU A 46 -21.94 -5.42 -6.51
C LEU A 46 -22.58 -4.38 -5.59
N VAL A 47 -21.77 -3.45 -5.06
CA VAL A 47 -22.20 -2.52 -4.01
C VAL A 47 -23.28 -1.55 -4.48
N PRO A 48 -23.21 -0.91 -5.67
CA PRO A 48 -24.24 0.03 -6.09
C PRO A 48 -25.62 -0.61 -6.24
N HIS A 49 -25.68 -1.87 -6.69
CA HIS A 49 -26.94 -2.60 -6.81
C HIS A 49 -27.59 -2.78 -5.43
N ASN A 50 -26.84 -3.29 -4.46
CA ASN A 50 -27.34 -3.50 -3.10
C ASN A 50 -27.77 -2.17 -2.45
N VAL A 51 -26.95 -1.13 -2.57
CA VAL A 51 -27.28 0.20 -2.02
C VAL A 51 -28.52 0.78 -2.69
N ALA A 52 -28.68 0.62 -4.01
CA ALA A 52 -29.86 1.11 -4.72
C ALA A 52 -31.17 0.47 -4.25
N LEU A 53 -31.13 -0.83 -3.88
CA LEU A 53 -32.29 -1.52 -3.30
C LEU A 53 -32.65 -0.98 -1.90
N GLU A 54 -31.65 -0.64 -1.09
CA GLU A 54 -31.86 -0.13 0.28
C GLU A 54 -32.33 1.33 0.32
N VAL A 55 -31.75 2.20 -0.53
CA VAL A 55 -32.00 3.65 -0.45
C VAL A 55 -33.23 4.13 -1.22
N GLY A 56 -33.79 3.27 -2.09
CA GLY A 56 -35.07 3.47 -2.78
C GLY A 56 -35.15 4.64 -3.77
N SER A 57 -34.11 5.46 -3.92
CA SER A 57 -34.06 6.55 -4.90
C SER A 57 -32.66 6.83 -5.42
N VAL A 58 -32.58 7.27 -6.68
CA VAL A 58 -31.30 7.61 -7.36
C VAL A 58 -30.60 8.78 -6.65
N ARG A 59 -31.35 9.77 -6.16
CA ARG A 59 -30.76 10.91 -5.45
C ARG A 59 -30.09 10.48 -4.14
N SER A 60 -30.73 9.58 -3.39
CA SER A 60 -30.16 9.03 -2.16
C SER A 60 -28.91 8.18 -2.44
N LEU A 61 -28.90 7.41 -3.55
CA LEU A 61 -27.72 6.65 -3.97
C LEU A 61 -26.50 7.56 -4.17
N PHE A 62 -26.65 8.66 -4.91
CA PHE A 62 -25.56 9.62 -5.10
C PHE A 62 -25.14 10.29 -3.78
N LEU A 63 -26.09 10.62 -2.89
CA LEU A 63 -25.78 11.17 -1.57
C LEU A 63 -24.91 10.22 -0.74
N VAL A 64 -25.24 8.92 -0.71
CA VAL A 64 -24.44 7.91 0.01
C VAL A 64 -23.01 7.87 -0.54
N TRP A 65 -22.84 7.89 -1.86
CA TRP A 65 -21.52 7.92 -2.49
C TRP A 65 -20.73 9.20 -2.18
N ILE A 66 -21.39 10.36 -2.18
CA ILE A 66 -20.74 11.63 -1.85
C ILE A 66 -20.30 11.63 -0.39
N VAL A 67 -21.18 11.25 0.54
CA VAL A 67 -20.87 11.20 1.98
C VAL A 67 -19.74 10.20 2.26
N GLY A 68 -19.82 9.00 1.67
CA GLY A 68 -18.76 7.99 1.76
C GLY A 68 -17.43 8.49 1.17
N GLY A 69 -17.48 9.21 0.05
CA GLY A 69 -16.31 9.83 -0.58
C GLY A 69 -15.66 10.89 0.31
N VAL A 70 -16.44 11.76 0.93
CA VAL A 70 -15.93 12.78 1.87
C VAL A 70 -15.29 12.12 3.11
N LEU A 71 -15.93 11.10 3.67
CA LEU A 71 -15.38 10.36 4.81
C LEU A 71 -14.06 9.66 4.44
N SER A 72 -14.01 9.03 3.27
CA SER A 72 -12.80 8.39 2.74
C SER A 72 -11.67 9.40 2.50
N LEU A 73 -11.99 10.57 1.94
CA LEU A 73 -11.02 11.64 1.73
C LEU A 73 -10.43 12.14 3.05
N ALA A 74 -11.26 12.32 4.08
CA ALA A 74 -10.77 12.71 5.41
C ALA A 74 -9.80 11.68 5.97
N GLY A 75 -10.12 10.38 5.88
CA GLY A 75 -9.21 9.30 6.28
C GLY A 75 -7.91 9.26 5.47
N ALA A 76 -7.99 9.50 4.16
CA ALA A 76 -6.84 9.54 3.27
C ALA A 76 -5.89 10.71 3.61
N LEU A 77 -6.43 11.88 3.96
CA LEU A 77 -5.62 13.04 4.39
C LEU A 77 -4.93 12.76 5.73
N SER A 78 -5.62 12.18 6.71
CA SER A 78 -5.00 11.78 7.98
C SER A 78 -3.87 10.76 7.78
N LEU A 79 -4.07 9.77 6.88
CA LEU A 79 -3.04 8.81 6.51
C LEU A 79 -1.89 9.47 5.73
N ALA A 80 -2.17 10.47 4.90
CA ALA A 80 -1.15 11.21 4.18
C ALA A 80 -0.28 12.06 5.11
N GLU A 81 -0.87 12.71 6.12
CA GLU A 81 -0.12 13.41 7.16
C GLU A 81 0.79 12.47 7.93
N LEU A 82 0.28 11.29 8.31
CA LEU A 82 1.06 10.27 9.00
C LEU A 82 2.21 9.73 8.13
N GLY A 83 1.94 9.41 6.87
CA GLY A 83 2.94 8.90 5.93
C GLY A 83 3.99 9.96 5.56
N ALA A 84 3.63 11.24 5.59
CA ALA A 84 4.58 12.34 5.44
C ALA A 84 5.47 12.51 6.68
N ALA A 85 4.92 12.28 7.88
CA ALA A 85 5.65 12.35 9.14
C ALA A 85 6.62 11.17 9.36
N MET A 86 6.27 9.97 8.86
CA MET A 86 7.08 8.76 8.93
C MET A 86 7.36 8.21 7.52
N PRO A 87 8.35 8.76 6.79
CA PRO A 87 8.60 8.47 5.38
C PRO A 87 9.39 7.18 5.17
N GLU A 88 9.05 6.14 5.92
CA GLU A 88 9.57 4.79 5.76
C GLU A 88 8.55 3.93 5.02
N ALA A 89 9.02 2.96 4.23
CA ALA A 89 8.14 1.88 3.82
C ALA A 89 7.76 1.13 5.10
N GLY A 90 6.44 1.11 5.39
CA GLY A 90 5.88 0.62 6.65
C GLY A 90 6.25 -0.81 7.03
#